data_AF-A0A432QUT3-F1
#
_entry.id   AF-A0A432QUT3-F1
#
_cell.length_a   1.000
_cell.length_b   1.000
_cell.length_c   1.000
_cell.angle_alpha   90.00
_cell.angle_beta   90.00
_cell.angle_gamma   90.00
#
_symmetry.space_group_name_H-M   'P 1'
#
loop_
_entity.id
_entity.type
_entity.pdbx_description
1 polymer ?
#
loop_
_entity_poly.entity_id
_entity_poly.type
_entity_poly.pdbx_seq_one_letter_code
_entity_poly.pdbx_strand_id
1 'polypeptide(L)' 'MGQARNVLVISSSDIIVAVGGSYGTLSEVGHALKLGKEVIGYRTWEIEGIKNYETAETFLSYVDSVI' A
#
# COMPACT_ATOMS: atom_id res chain seq x y z
N MET A 1 -17.03 11.23 -7.52
CA MET A 1 -17.17 9.82 -7.92
C MET A 1 -15.85 9.12 -8.27
N GLY A 2 -14.73 9.82 -8.51
CA GLY A 2 -13.45 9.15 -8.86
C GLY A 2 -12.88 8.22 -7.77
N GLN A 3 -13.01 8.58 -6.48
CA GLN A 3 -12.46 7.80 -5.36
C GLN A 3 -13.22 6.49 -5.07
N ALA A 4 -14.49 6.38 -5.48
CA ALA A 4 -15.27 5.16 -5.23
C ALA A 4 -14.71 3.95 -6.00
N ARG A 5 -14.13 4.18 -7.18
CA ARG A 5 -13.41 3.15 -7.94
C ARG A 5 -12.18 2.66 -7.19
N ASN A 6 -11.42 3.56 -6.57
CA ASN A 6 -10.21 3.20 -5.82
C ASN A 6 -10.55 2.31 -4.63
N VAL A 7 -11.64 2.62 -3.92
CA VAL A 7 -12.13 1.78 -2.80
C VAL A 7 -12.53 0.38 -3.27
N LEU A 8 -13.16 0.25 -4.45
CA LEU A 8 -13.49 -1.06 -5.02
C LEU A 8 -12.23 -1.88 -5.30
N VAL A 9 -11.22 -1.28 -5.94
CA VAL A 9 -9.93 -1.94 -6.20
C VAL A 9 -9.27 -2.37 -4.90
N ILE A 10 -9.20 -1.47 -3.91
CA ILE A 10 -8.62 -1.76 -2.59
C ILE A 10 -9.35 -2.92 -1.91
N SER A 11 -10.69 -2.93 -1.99
CA SER A 11 -11.50 -3.98 -1.36
C SER A 11 -11.29 -5.36 -1.98
N SER A 12 -10.99 -5.42 -3.29
CA SER A 12 -10.75 -6.68 -4.01
C SER A 12 -9.32 -7.20 -3.89
N SER A 13 -8.37 -6.41 -3.38
CA SER A 13 -6.97 -6.83 -3.24
C SER A 13 -6.74 -7.61 -1.95
N ASP A 14 -5.86 -8.61 -2.00
CA ASP A 14 -5.33 -9.29 -0.81
C ASP A 14 -4.32 -8.39 -0.08
N ILE A 15 -3.41 -7.78 -0.84
CA ILE A 15 -2.35 -6.90 -0.35
C ILE A 15 -2.30 -5.63 -1.20
N ILE A 16 -2.01 -4.49 -0.57
CA ILE A 16 -1.79 -3.20 -1.24
C ILE A 16 -0.31 -2.83 -1.14
N VAL A 17 0.28 -2.41 -2.28
CA VAL A 17 1.64 -1.84 -2.30
C VAL A 17 1.55 -0.35 -2.62
N ALA A 18 1.98 0.49 -1.68
CA ALA A 18 2.09 1.93 -1.85
C ALA A 18 3.49 2.30 -2.38
N VAL A 19 3.58 2.74 -3.63
CA VAL A 19 4.85 3.09 -4.28
C VAL A 19 4.99 4.60 -4.40
N GLY A 20 6.11 5.15 -3.95
CA GLY A 20 6.37 6.60 -4.04
C GLY A 20 5.46 7.43 -3.13
N GLY A 21 5.42 8.75 -3.35
CA GLY A 21 4.68 9.67 -2.49
C GLY A 21 3.93 10.77 -3.24
N SER A 22 2.60 10.76 -3.15
CA SER A 22 1.71 11.88 -3.47
C SER A 22 0.49 11.88 -2.54
N TYR A 23 -0.28 12.97 -2.50
CA TYR A 23 -1.52 13.03 -1.71
C TYR A 23 -2.55 11.97 -2.12
N GLY A 24 -2.59 11.58 -3.41
CA GLY A 24 -3.46 10.51 -3.90
C GLY A 24 -3.10 9.17 -3.28
N THR A 25 -1.81 8.83 -3.29
CA THR A 25 -1.27 7.60 -2.68
C THR A 25 -1.58 7.55 -1.19
N LEU A 26 -1.40 8.66 -0.46
CA LEU A 26 -1.71 8.72 0.97
C LEU A 26 -3.20 8.49 1.25
N SER A 27 -4.09 9.02 0.40
CA SER A 27 -5.53 8.79 0.51
C SER A 27 -5.90 7.33 0.29
N GLU A 28 -5.28 6.66 -0.68
CA GLU A 28 -5.50 5.24 -0.96
C GLU A 28 -4.99 4.35 0.18
N VAL A 29 -3.84 4.66 0.75
CA VAL A 29 -3.33 3.98 1.96
C VAL A 29 -4.30 4.14 3.14
N GLY A 30 -4.82 5.35 3.37
CA GLY A 30 -5.81 5.57 4.43
C GLY A 30 -7.09 4.76 4.25
N HIS A 31 -7.56 4.62 3.00
CA HIS A 31 -8.69 3.75 2.68
C HIS A 31 -8.39 2.27 2.92
N ALA A 32 -7.21 1.79 2.52
CA ALA A 32 -6.77 0.42 2.74
C ALA A 32 -6.71 0.07 4.23
N LEU A 33 -6.08 0.92 5.05
CA LEU A 33 -6.02 0.75 6.50
C LEU A 33 -7.40 0.75 7.15
N LYS A 34 -8.29 1.66 6.72
CA LYS A 34 -9.69 1.70 7.22
C LYS A 34 -10.47 0.42 6.90
N LEU A 35 -10.13 -0.25 5.79
CA LEU A 35 -10.73 -1.52 5.38
C LEU A 35 -10.02 -2.74 5.99
N GLY A 36 -8.99 -2.54 6.82
CA GLY A 36 -8.20 -3.63 7.43
C GLY A 36 -7.35 -4.39 6.43
N LYS A 37 -6.99 -3.78 5.30
CA LYS A 37 -6.13 -4.40 4.28
C LYS A 37 -4.67 -4.29 4.69
N GLU A 38 -3.88 -5.32 4.36
CA GLU A 38 -2.43 -5.25 4.51
C GLU A 38 -1.85 -4.27 3.50
N VAL A 39 -1.01 -3.35 3.99
CA VAL A 39 -0.33 -2.34 3.18
C VAL A 39 1.17 -2.48 3.36
N ILE A 40 1.89 -2.52 2.24
CA ILE A 40 3.35 -2.53 2.16
C ILE A 40 3.78 -1.24 1.48
N GLY A 41 4.78 -0.56 2.02
CA GLY A 41 5.36 0.63 1.44
C GLY A 41 6.61 0.34 0.62
N TYR A 42 6.77 1.00 -0.53
CA TYR A 42 8.03 1.05 -1.26
C TYR A 42 8.35 2.50 -1.62
N ARG A 43 9.37 3.07 -0.95
CA ARG A 43 9.77 4.48 -1.08
C ARG A 43 8.60 5.43 -0.89
N THR A 44 7.76 5.15 0.11
CA THR A 44 6.53 5.91 0.39
C THR A 44 6.59 6.60 1.75
N TRP A 45 5.45 7.04 2.25
CA TRP A 45 5.31 7.65 3.57
C TRP A 45 5.60 6.65 4.69
N GLU A 46 6.33 7.11 5.71
CA GLU A 46 6.46 6.41 6.99
C GLU A 46 5.14 6.49 7.76
N ILE A 47 4.43 5.36 7.86
CA ILE A 47 3.12 5.25 8.50
C ILE A 47 3.18 4.10 9.51
N GLU A 48 2.71 4.35 10.73
CA GLU A 48 2.67 3.34 11.78
C GLU A 48 1.89 2.10 11.33
N GLY A 49 2.49 0.92 11.53
CA GLY A 49 1.90 -0.36 11.13
C GLY A 49 2.13 -0.76 9.67
N ILE A 50 2.79 0.08 8.87
CA ILE A 50 3.18 -0.24 7.48
C ILE A 50 4.69 -0.48 7.43
N LYS A 51 5.12 -1.59 6.82
CA LYS A 51 6.54 -1.82 6.52
C LYS A 51 6.91 -1.07 5.24
N ASN A 52 7.84 -0.13 5.33
CA ASN A 52 8.35 0.63 4.19
C ASN A 52 9.73 0.11 3.77
N TYR A 53 9.93 -0.03 2.45
CA TYR A 53 11.17 -0.53 1.85
C TYR A 53 11.79 0.53 0.94
N GLU A 54 13.10 0.71 1.05
CA GLU A 54 13.83 1.72 0.26
C GLU A 54 14.54 1.13 -0.98
N THR A 55 14.82 -0.17 -0.98
CA THR A 55 15.54 -0.84 -2.07
C THR A 55 14.66 -1.89 -2.73
N ALA A 56 14.86 -2.09 -4.03
CA ALA A 56 14.10 -3.09 -4.79
C ALA A 56 14.42 -4.49 -4.27
N GLU A 57 15.67 -4.76 -3.88
CA GLU A 57 16.11 -6.06 -3.40
C GLU A 57 15.37 -6.49 -2.12
N THR A 58 15.27 -5.58 -1.14
CA THR A 58 14.60 -5.87 0.14
C THR A 58 13.09 -5.96 -0.02
N PHE A 59 12.53 -5.10 -0.87
CA PHE A 59 11.10 -5.12 -1.21
C PHE A 59 10.71 -6.44 -1.91
N LEU A 60 11.43 -6.82 -2.98
CA LEU A 60 11.13 -8.05 -3.73
C LEU A 60 11.32 -9.29 -2.87
N SER A 61 12.38 -9.34 -2.06
CA SER A 61 12.58 -10.46 -1.11
C SER A 61 11.43 -10.62 -0.12
N TYR A 62 10.82 -9.51 0.32
CA TYR A 62 9.63 -9.59 1.18
C TYR A 62 8.40 -10.03 0.41
N VAL A 63 8.16 -9.46 -0.78
CA VAL A 63 7.03 -9.82 -1.63
C VAL A 63 7.05 -11.33 -1.91
N ASP A 64 8.17 -11.88 -2.38
CA ASP A 64 8.34 -13.33 -2.64
C ASP A 64 8.12 -14.23 -1.41
N SER A 65 8.14 -13.66 -0.20
CA SER A 65 7.86 -14.41 1.05
C SER A 65 6.39 -14.41 1.45
N VAL A 66 5.57 -13.53 0.87
CA VAL A 66 4.16 -13.33 1.23
C VAL A 66 3.17 -13.66 0.11
N ILE A 67 3.63 -13.79 -1.14
CA ILE A 67 2.85 -14.30 -2.29
C ILE A 67 3.32 -15.69 -2.71
#